data_AF-A0A1L8PP57-F1
#
_entry.id   AF-A0A1L8PP57-F1
#
_cell.length_a   1.000
_cell.length_b   1.000
_cell.length_c   1.000
_cell.angle_alpha   90.00
_cell.angle_beta   90.00
_cell.angle_gamma   90.00
#
_symmetry.space_group_name_H-M   'P 1'
#
loop_
_entity.id
_entity.type
_entity.pdbx_description
1 polymer ?
#
loop_
_entity_poly.entity_id
_entity_poly.type
_entity_poly.pdbx_seq_one_letter_code
_entity_poly.pdbx_strand_id
1 'polypeptide(L)'
;MTIEDHDFIMSQIKGFARGIGVLLEISSLRELLKLEFSVDEDLSDREIESIIYTARIENYINQRILTQEELEKMLGLSPERVDNLITTTEKASEEELELLKKLVEEEQYWINPYED
;
A
#
# COMPACT_ATOMS: atom_id res chain seq x y z
N MET A 1 14.84 -0.11 17.68
CA MET A 1 15.52 0.20 16.41
C MET A 1 16.00 1.64 16.34
N THR A 2 16.99 1.97 15.51
CA THR A 2 17.22 3.37 15.12
C THR A 2 16.23 3.77 14.02
N ILE A 3 15.96 5.07 13.87
CA ILE A 3 15.03 5.59 12.84
C ILE A 3 15.50 5.18 11.43
N GLU A 4 16.81 5.15 11.20
CA GLU A 4 17.41 4.75 9.93
C GLU A 4 17.17 3.26 9.60
N ASP A 5 17.23 2.38 10.60
CA ASP A 5 16.94 0.95 10.41
C ASP A 5 15.47 0.73 10.05
N HIS A 6 14.57 1.48 10.70
CA HIS A 6 13.13 1.41 10.44
C HIS A 6 12.79 1.87 9.02
N ASP A 7 13.36 2.98 8.55
CA ASP A 7 13.11 3.51 7.21
C ASP A 7 13.71 2.62 6.11
N PHE A 8 14.85 1.99 6.40
CA PHE A 8 15.45 0.99 5.51
C PHE A 8 14.55 -0.25 5.36
N ILE A 9 14.03 -0.80 6.47
CA ILE A 9 13.10 -1.92 6.45
C ILE A 9 11.83 -1.52 5.68
N MET A 10 11.25 -0.34 5.95
CA MET A 10 10.10 0.18 5.20
C MET A 10 10.34 0.20 3.69
N SER A 11 11.53 0.64 3.25
CA SER A 11 11.90 0.66 1.83
C SER A 11 12.00 -0.74 1.23
N GLN A 12 12.59 -1.70 1.96
CA GLN A 12 12.69 -3.09 1.51
C GLN A 12 11.33 -3.78 1.41
N ILE A 13 10.45 -3.58 2.40
CA ILE A 13 9.07 -4.06 2.40
C ILE A 13 8.31 -3.51 1.18
N LYS A 14 8.43 -2.20 0.92
CA LYS A 14 7.80 -1.56 -0.24
C LYS A 14 8.32 -2.13 -1.56
N GLY A 15 9.64 -2.35 -1.66
CA GLY A 15 10.26 -3.00 -2.82
C GLY A 15 9.75 -4.44 -3.04
N PHE A 16 9.58 -5.20 -1.97
CA PHE A 16 9.07 -6.57 -2.00
C PHE A 16 7.59 -6.61 -2.42
N ALA A 17 6.76 -5.74 -1.85
CA ALA A 17 5.35 -5.59 -2.22
C ALA A 17 5.17 -5.15 -3.69
N ARG A 18 6.04 -4.27 -4.19
CA ARG A 18 6.09 -3.89 -5.61
C ARG A 18 6.49 -5.06 -6.52
N GLY A 19 7.48 -5.86 -6.11
CA GLY A 19 8.03 -6.96 -6.91
C GLY A 19 7.16 -8.22 -6.96
N ILE A 20 6.39 -8.49 -5.90
CA ILE A 20 5.44 -9.60 -5.81
C ILE A 20 4.03 -9.19 -6.29
N GLY A 21 3.82 -7.89 -6.50
CA GLY A 21 2.54 -7.27 -6.81
C GLY A 21 1.66 -8.13 -7.73
N VAL A 22 0.46 -8.44 -7.22
CA VAL A 22 -0.75 -8.99 -7.86
C VAL A 22 -1.25 -10.33 -7.27
N LEU A 23 -0.41 -11.24 -6.75
CA LEU A 23 -0.86 -12.62 -6.51
C LEU A 23 -1.15 -13.04 -5.05
N LEU A 24 -0.68 -12.28 -4.06
CA LEU A 24 -0.83 -12.68 -2.66
C LEU A 24 -1.92 -11.88 -1.94
N GLU A 25 -2.77 -12.60 -1.23
CA GLU A 25 -3.70 -12.01 -0.28
C GLU A 25 -2.94 -11.22 0.80
N ILE A 26 -3.58 -10.20 1.37
CA ILE A 26 -3.00 -9.31 2.39
C ILE A 26 -2.45 -10.11 3.59
N SER A 27 -3.13 -11.19 3.94
CA SER A 27 -2.72 -12.18 4.94
C SER A 27 -1.35 -12.80 4.61
N SER A 28 -1.15 -13.21 3.36
CA SER A 28 0.09 -13.83 2.88
C SER A 28 1.23 -12.83 2.77
N LEU A 29 0.95 -11.60 2.33
CA LEU A 29 1.93 -10.50 2.34
C LEU A 29 2.35 -10.17 3.77
N ARG A 30 1.40 -10.02 4.70
CA ARG A 30 1.69 -9.81 6.13
C ARG A 30 2.57 -10.91 6.71
N GLU A 31 2.28 -12.17 6.42
CA GLU A 31 3.05 -13.31 6.90
C GLU A 31 4.46 -13.35 6.30
N LEU A 32 4.60 -13.10 5.00
CA LEU A 32 5.91 -12.97 4.34
C LEU A 32 6.75 -11.83 4.91
N LEU A 33 6.14 -10.68 5.19
CA LEU A 33 6.86 -9.55 5.78
C LEU A 33 7.33 -9.86 7.20
N LYS A 34 6.51 -10.55 8.00
CA LYS A 34 6.92 -11.04 9.32
C LYS A 34 8.08 -12.04 9.23
N LEU A 35 8.03 -12.97 8.27
CA LEU A 35 9.05 -13.99 8.06
C LEU A 35 10.39 -13.43 7.55
N GLU A 36 10.35 -12.54 6.55
CA GLU A 36 11.56 -12.04 5.86
C GLU A 36 12.31 -11.01 6.70
N PHE A 37 11.58 -10.13 7.40
CA PHE A 37 12.18 -9.02 8.13
C PHE A 37 12.20 -9.25 9.66
N SER A 38 11.81 -10.45 10.12
CA SER A 38 11.70 -10.78 11.56
C SER A 38 10.94 -9.71 12.34
N VAL A 39 9.86 -9.18 11.74
CA VAL A 39 9.09 -8.02 12.23
C VAL A 39 8.12 -8.41 13.35
N ASP A 40 8.55 -9.30 14.26
CA ASP A 40 7.68 -9.77 15.33
C ASP A 40 7.46 -8.69 16.42
N GLU A 41 8.27 -7.62 16.48
CA GLU A 41 8.17 -6.62 17.56
C GLU A 41 8.14 -5.13 17.16
N ASP A 42 8.49 -4.72 15.93
CA ASP A 42 8.79 -3.30 15.66
C ASP A 42 7.85 -2.58 14.65
N LEU A 43 7.03 -3.27 13.84
CA LEU A 43 6.00 -2.61 13.02
C LEU A 43 4.62 -3.03 13.49
N SER A 44 3.78 -2.04 13.77
CA SER A 44 2.37 -2.24 14.05
C SER A 44 1.65 -2.78 12.81
N ASP A 45 0.56 -3.52 13.04
CA ASP A 45 -0.30 -4.01 11.96
C ASP A 45 -0.76 -2.88 11.03
N ARG A 46 -0.94 -1.67 11.56
CA ARG A 46 -1.30 -0.46 10.80
C ARG A 46 -0.21 -0.01 9.84
N GLU A 47 1.06 -0.11 10.26
CA GLU A 47 2.20 0.24 9.40
C GLU A 47 2.34 -0.76 8.27
N ILE A 48 2.17 -2.05 8.57
CA ILE A 48 2.16 -3.11 7.57
C ILE A 48 1.03 -2.89 6.56
N GLU A 49 -0.19 -2.60 7.03
CA GLU A 49 -1.33 -2.29 6.16
C GLU A 49 -1.05 -1.07 5.28
N SER A 50 -0.52 0.02 5.85
CA SER A 50 -0.18 1.22 5.08
C SER A 50 0.78 0.92 3.94
N ILE A 51 1.80 0.10 4.16
CA ILE A 51 2.76 -0.28 3.10
C ILE A 51 2.07 -1.14 2.03
N ILE A 52 1.25 -2.10 2.44
CA ILE A 52 0.57 -3.00 1.51
C ILE A 52 -0.37 -2.23 0.58
N TYR A 53 -1.24 -1.38 1.15
CA TYR A 53 -2.24 -0.67 0.35
C TYR A 53 -1.60 0.42 -0.53
N THR A 54 -0.60 1.16 -0.03
CA THR A 54 0.12 2.15 -0.86
C THR A 54 0.88 1.49 -2.02
N ALA A 55 1.55 0.36 -1.78
CA ALA A 55 2.22 -0.39 -2.86
C ALA A 55 1.25 -0.91 -3.92
N ARG A 56 0.02 -1.28 -3.52
CA ARG A 56 -1.02 -1.76 -4.43
C ARG A 56 -1.59 -0.64 -5.30
N ILE A 57 -1.86 0.52 -4.72
CA ILE A 57 -2.27 1.72 -5.45
C ILE A 57 -1.18 2.16 -6.43
N GLU A 58 0.08 2.15 -6.01
CA GLU A 58 1.20 2.47 -6.89
C GLU A 58 1.27 1.50 -8.08
N ASN A 59 0.99 0.21 -7.85
CA ASN A 59 0.91 -0.76 -8.94
C ASN A 59 -0.26 -0.45 -9.89
N TYR A 60 -1.42 -0.01 -9.41
CA TYR A 60 -2.53 0.43 -10.28
C TYR A 60 -2.16 1.60 -11.17
N ILE A 61 -1.38 2.55 -10.63
CA ILE A 61 -0.84 3.67 -11.41
C ILE A 61 0.16 3.16 -12.47
N ASN A 62 1.09 2.29 -12.09
CA ASN A 62 2.08 1.72 -13.00
C ASN A 62 1.45 0.88 -14.11
N GLN A 63 0.37 0.16 -13.82
CA GLN A 63 -0.41 -0.61 -14.78
C GLN A 63 -1.40 0.24 -15.59
N ARG A 64 -1.48 1.56 -15.32
CA ARG A 64 -2.42 2.50 -15.95
C ARG A 64 -3.90 2.12 -15.74
N ILE A 65 -4.20 1.44 -14.65
CA ILE A 65 -5.56 1.12 -14.20
C ILE A 65 -6.18 2.38 -13.58
N LEU A 66 -5.38 3.15 -12.85
CA LEU A 66 -5.76 4.40 -12.21
C LEU A 66 -4.73 5.48 -12.53
N THR A 67 -5.16 6.72 -12.72
CA THR A 67 -4.27 7.87 -12.81
C THR A 67 -4.13 8.56 -11.44
N GLN A 68 -3.04 9.30 -11.25
CA GLN A 68 -2.84 10.09 -10.03
C GLN A 68 -3.97 11.11 -9.82
N GLU A 69 -4.47 11.75 -10.89
CA GLU A 69 -5.59 12.69 -10.81
C GLU A 69 -6.92 12.02 -10.40
N GLU A 70 -7.15 10.76 -10.80
CA GLU A 70 -8.32 10.00 -10.37
C GLU A 70 -8.20 9.61 -8.89
N LEU A 71 -7.00 9.20 -8.47
CA LEU A 71 -6.70 8.90 -7.07
C LEU A 71 -6.90 10.13 -6.15
N GLU A 72 -6.42 11.30 -6.58
CA GLU A 72 -6.65 12.58 -5.88
C GLU A 72 -8.14 12.85 -5.67
N LYS A 73 -8.95 12.67 -6.72
CA LYS A 73 -10.40 12.88 -6.66
C LYS A 73 -11.10 11.84 -5.78
N MET A 74 -10.68 10.58 -5.85
CA MET A 74 -11.29 9.50 -5.08
C MET A 74 -10.98 9.61 -3.59
N LEU A 75 -9.76 10.00 -3.24
CA LEU A 75 -9.33 10.17 -1.85
C LEU A 75 -9.65 11.56 -1.29
N GLY A 76 -9.94 12.55 -2.15
CA GLY A 76 -10.13 13.94 -1.74
C GLY A 76 -8.85 14.58 -1.19
N LEU A 77 -7.68 14.08 -1.61
CA LEU A 77 -6.37 14.51 -1.12
C LEU A 77 -5.70 15.47 -2.11
N SER A 78 -4.75 16.28 -1.63
CA SER A 78 -3.95 17.13 -2.50
C SER A 78 -3.00 16.30 -3.37
N PRO A 79 -2.62 16.81 -4.56
CA PRO A 79 -1.65 16.15 -5.43
C PRO A 79 -0.33 15.80 -4.72
N GLU A 80 0.15 16.72 -3.89
CA GLU A 80 1.37 16.54 -3.09
C GLU A 80 1.21 15.41 -2.06
N ARG A 81 0.06 15.31 -1.39
CA ARG A 81 -0.17 14.23 -0.41
C ARG A 81 -0.27 12.87 -1.10
N VAL A 82 -0.94 12.82 -2.25
CA VAL A 82 -1.02 11.59 -3.06
C VAL A 82 0.36 11.18 -3.55
N ASP A 83 1.16 12.13 -4.05
CA ASP A 83 2.53 11.88 -4.48
C ASP A 83 3.39 11.32 -3.34
N ASN A 84 3.26 11.89 -2.13
CA ASN A 84 3.96 11.38 -0.96
C ASN A 84 3.53 9.94 -0.63
N LEU A 85 2.23 9.63 -0.67
CA LEU A 85 1.72 8.29 -0.38
C LEU A 85 2.23 7.24 -1.39
N ILE A 86 2.35 7.59 -2.68
CA ILE A 86 2.74 6.64 -3.72
C ILE A 86 4.27 6.55 -3.88
N THR A 87 5.01 7.66 -3.78
CA THR A 87 6.44 7.69 -4.08
C THR A 87 7.33 7.53 -2.86
N THR A 88 6.91 8.03 -1.69
CA THR A 88 7.74 8.07 -0.48
C THR A 88 7.44 6.91 0.48
N THR A 89 8.23 6.77 1.55
CA THR A 89 7.96 5.86 2.67
C THR A 89 7.06 6.50 3.74
N GLU A 90 6.47 7.67 3.46
CA GLU A 90 5.56 8.31 4.41
C GLU A 90 4.36 7.39 4.69
N LYS A 91 4.05 7.29 5.99
CA LYS A 91 2.92 6.51 6.47
C LYS A 91 1.62 7.24 6.14
N ALA A 92 0.63 6.46 5.71
CA ALA A 92 -0.74 6.95 5.63
C ALA A 92 -1.25 7.28 7.04
N SER A 93 -1.99 8.37 7.17
CA SER A 93 -2.81 8.61 8.35
C SER A 93 -3.87 7.50 8.46
N GLU A 94 -4.51 7.39 9.62
CA GLU A 94 -5.56 6.39 9.83
C GLU A 94 -6.74 6.59 8.86
N GLU A 95 -7.15 7.84 8.65
CA GLU A 95 -8.22 8.18 7.71
C GLU A 95 -7.82 7.85 6.26
N GLU A 96 -6.58 8.17 5.88
CA GLU A 96 -6.05 7.85 4.54
C GLU A 96 -5.94 6.34 4.33
N LEU A 97 -5.53 5.59 5.35
CA LEU A 97 -5.44 4.14 5.29
C LEU A 97 -6.81 3.51 5.04
N GLU A 98 -7.85 3.97 5.73
CA GLU A 98 -9.21 3.48 5.52
C GLU A 98 -9.73 3.82 4.11
N LEU A 99 -9.39 5.00 3.58
CA LEU A 99 -9.73 5.34 2.18
C LEU A 99 -9.00 4.46 1.17
N LEU A 100 -7.70 4.19 1.39
CA LEU A 100 -6.90 3.30 0.53
C LEU A 100 -7.42 1.86 0.58
N LYS A 101 -7.77 1.36 1.77
CA LYS A 101 -8.42 0.06 1.97
C LYS A 101 -9.68 -0.06 1.14
N LYS A 102 -10.59 0.90 1.33
CA LYS A 102 -11.87 0.95 0.62
C LYS A 102 -11.66 1.00 -0.89
N LEU A 103 -10.71 1.79 -1.38
CA LEU A 103 -10.42 1.87 -2.81
C LEU A 103 -9.95 0.52 -3.37
N VAL A 104 -9.03 -0.17 -2.68
CA VAL A 104 -8.53 -1.49 -3.12
C VAL A 104 -9.61 -2.58 -3.03
N GLU A 105 -10.46 -2.54 -2.01
CA GLU A 105 -11.58 -3.50 -1.85
C GLU A 105 -12.70 -3.25 -2.85
N GLU A 106 -13.04 -1.99 -3.13
CA GLU A 106 -13.99 -1.61 -4.17
C GLU A 106 -13.44 -1.86 -5.58
N GLU A 107 -12.12 -1.88 -5.77
CA GLU A 107 -11.51 -2.21 -7.05
C GLU A 107 -11.77 -3.67 -7.47
N GLN A 108 -11.97 -4.60 -6.53
CA GLN A 108 -12.44 -5.96 -6.87
C GLN A 108 -13.77 -5.91 -7.65
N TYR A 109 -14.60 -4.88 -7.44
CA TYR A 109 -15.84 -4.68 -8.17
C TYR A 109 -15.67 -3.96 -9.52
N TRP A 110 -14.58 -3.21 -9.71
CA TRP A 110 -14.37 -2.40 -10.93
C TRP A 110 -13.56 -3.13 -12.00
N ILE A 111 -12.64 -4.01 -11.59
CA ILE A 111 -11.83 -4.84 -12.51
C ILE A 111 -12.58 -6.12 -12.94
N ASN A 112 -13.56 -6.59 -12.17
CA ASN A 112 -14.39 -7.74 -12.53
C ASN A 112 -15.90 -7.41 -12.49
N PRO A 113 -16.44 -6.66 -13.47
CA PRO A 113 -17.87 -6.37 -13.54
C PRO A 113 -18.74 -7.59 -13.93
N TYR A 114 -18.20 -8.82 -13.91
CA TYR A 114 -18.84 -10.04 -14.41
C TYR A 114 -18.82 -11.23 -13.43
N GLU A 115 -18.78 -10.99 -12.12
CA GLU A 115 -19.21 -12.03 -11.16
C GLU A 115 -20.67 -11.81 -10.76
N ASP A 116 -21.56 -12.43 -11.56
CA ASP A 116 -22.94 -12.81 -11.24
C ASP A 116 -22.97 -14.35 -11.08
#